data_AF-A0A5N6LIV5-F1
#
_entry.id   AF-A0A5N6LIV5-F1
#
_cell.length_a   1.000
_cell.length_b   1.000
_cell.length_c   1.000
_cell.angle_alpha   90.00
_cell.angle_beta   90.00
_cell.angle_gamma   90.00
#
_symmetry.space_group_name_H-M   'P 1'
#
loop_
_entity.id
_entity.type
_entity.pdbx_description
1 polymer ?
#
loop_
_entity_poly.entity_id
_entity_poly.type
_entity_poly.pdbx_seq_one_letter_code
_entity_poly.pdbx_strand_id
1 'polypeptide(L)'
;MNDFEHGGMLLMFFVFSIVALLSQKTSFLPLPEGALCLISAAAFCAEYLLFFFHSTTHKGLEGHYHLLLVLLVALCILSVVAGALMPTSFPADLCSGIAITLQGLWFYQTAFTLYGPSMPAGCKLEANEITCSSHVHEVHGQLLANVQMFGLVFLVFVGVVGSYVYADKRSEKARYGVIHMKPLDGFHEQL
;
A
#
# COMPACT_ATOMS: atom_id res chain seq x y z
N MET A 1 23.96 13.50 14.90
CA MET A 1 22.57 14.02 14.95
C MET A 1 21.58 13.13 14.20
N ASN A 2 22.02 12.05 13.55
CA ASN A 2 21.16 11.13 12.78
C ASN A 2 20.42 10.09 13.66
N ASP A 3 20.87 9.86 14.89
CA ASP A 3 20.33 8.82 15.78
C ASP A 3 18.99 9.18 16.42
N PHE A 4 18.74 10.48 16.65
CA PHE A 4 17.48 10.97 17.22
C PHE A 4 16.34 10.92 16.18
N GLU A 5 16.70 11.08 14.91
CA GLU A 5 15.80 11.02 13.77
C GLU A 5 15.42 9.55 13.46
N HIS A 6 16.38 8.62 13.51
CA HIS A 6 16.13 7.17 13.46
C HIS A 6 15.34 6.66 14.68
N GLY A 7 15.61 7.19 15.87
CA GLY A 7 14.90 6.86 17.11
C GLY A 7 13.45 7.32 17.13
N GLY A 8 13.17 8.54 16.64
CA GLY A 8 11.81 9.04 16.46
C GLY A 8 11.01 8.22 15.44
N MET A 9 11.69 7.71 14.42
CA MET A 9 11.14 6.84 13.38
C MET A 9 10.56 5.54 13.94
N LEU A 10 11.39 4.79 14.68
CA LEU A 10 10.99 3.51 15.28
C LEU A 10 9.96 3.71 16.39
N LEU A 11 10.04 4.82 17.13
CA LEU A 11 9.12 5.12 18.22
C LEU A 11 7.70 5.39 17.71
N MET A 12 7.53 6.07 16.58
CA MET A 12 6.20 6.35 16.03
C MET A 12 5.55 5.12 15.40
N PHE A 13 6.31 4.27 14.69
CA PHE A 13 5.83 2.96 14.21
C PHE A 13 5.50 1.99 15.36
N PHE A 14 6.28 2.03 16.44
CA PHE A 14 6.03 1.27 17.66
C PHE A 14 4.75 1.73 18.36
N VAL A 15 4.55 3.04 18.51
CA VAL A 15 3.33 3.62 19.09
C VAL A 15 2.11 3.31 18.23
N PHE A 16 2.19 3.46 16.90
CA PHE A 16 1.11 3.09 15.98
C PHE A 16 0.77 1.59 16.08
N SER A 17 1.78 0.72 16.08
CA SER A 17 1.59 -0.74 16.20
C SER A 17 1.00 -1.14 17.55
N ILE A 18 1.41 -0.51 18.66
CA ILE A 18 0.83 -0.72 19.99
C ILE A 18 -0.63 -0.29 20.03
N VAL A 19 -0.95 0.89 19.50
CA VAL A 19 -2.33 1.40 19.48
C VAL A 19 -3.22 0.51 18.61
N ALA A 20 -2.74 0.06 17.45
CA ALA A 20 -3.46 -0.86 16.57
C ALA A 20 -3.65 -2.24 17.21
N LEU A 21 -2.61 -2.82 17.82
CA LEU A 21 -2.70 -4.12 18.52
C LEU A 21 -3.61 -4.06 19.74
N LEU A 22 -3.53 -2.97 20.52
CA LEU A 22 -4.44 -2.75 21.64
C LEU A 22 -5.88 -2.64 21.13
N SER A 23 -6.14 -1.84 20.10
CA SER A 23 -7.48 -1.71 19.50
C SER A 23 -8.05 -3.04 18.97
N GLN A 24 -7.20 -3.96 18.51
CA GLN A 24 -7.65 -5.24 17.94
C GLN A 24 -7.79 -6.35 18.98
N LYS A 25 -7.01 -6.32 20.07
CA LYS A 25 -7.03 -7.34 21.14
C LYS A 25 -7.87 -6.97 22.35
N THR A 26 -8.18 -5.69 22.57
CA THR A 26 -8.87 -5.25 23.77
C THR A 26 -10.27 -4.71 23.44
N SER A 27 -11.30 -5.27 24.08
CA SER A 27 -12.67 -4.74 24.10
C SER A 27 -12.80 -3.48 25.01
N PHE A 28 -11.72 -2.73 25.22
CA PHE A 28 -11.67 -1.58 26.12
C PHE A 28 -11.82 -0.23 25.41
N LEU A 29 -11.58 -0.13 24.10
CA LEU A 29 -11.83 1.08 23.32
C LEU A 29 -12.56 0.74 22.01
N PRO A 30 -13.90 0.76 21.99
CA PRO A 30 -14.66 0.80 20.75
C PRO A 30 -14.41 2.17 20.11
N LEU A 31 -13.31 2.31 19.38
CA LEU A 31 -13.01 3.54 18.66
C LEU A 31 -13.94 3.62 17.44
N PRO A 32 -14.67 4.74 17.25
CA PRO A 32 -15.53 4.90 16.08
C PRO A 32 -14.70 4.82 14.79
N GLU A 33 -15.29 4.28 13.71
CA GLU A 33 -14.66 4.06 12.39
C GLU A 33 -13.82 5.27 11.91
N GLY A 34 -14.31 6.49 12.16
CA GLY A 34 -13.62 7.73 11.80
C GLY A 34 -12.31 7.98 12.56
N ALA A 35 -12.16 7.49 13.79
CA ALA A 35 -10.93 7.61 14.56
C ALA A 35 -9.82 6.70 14.01
N LEU A 36 -10.17 5.51 13.50
CA LEU A 36 -9.23 4.62 12.82
C LEU A 36 -8.74 5.21 11.48
N CYS A 37 -9.62 5.87 10.72
CA CYS A 37 -9.23 6.65 9.54
C CYS A 37 -8.29 7.82 9.90
N LEU A 38 -8.55 8.52 10.99
CA LEU A 38 -7.70 9.63 11.45
C LEU A 38 -6.31 9.15 11.91
N ILE A 39 -6.25 8.03 12.62
CA ILE A 39 -4.99 7.44 13.08
C ILE A 39 -4.18 6.89 11.90
N SER A 40 -4.81 6.23 10.93
CA SER A 40 -4.13 5.78 9.71
C SER A 40 -3.67 6.95 8.84
N ALA A 41 -4.49 7.99 8.65
CA ALA A 41 -4.08 9.21 7.97
C ALA A 41 -2.90 9.91 8.67
N ALA A 42 -2.90 9.96 9.99
CA ALA A 42 -1.79 10.52 10.78
C ALA A 42 -0.51 9.68 10.65
N ALA A 43 -0.62 8.35 10.61
CA ALA A 43 0.51 7.45 10.39
C ALA A 43 1.12 7.63 9.00
N PHE A 44 0.29 7.66 7.94
CA PHE A 44 0.75 7.95 6.58
C PHE A 44 1.32 9.37 6.45
N CYS A 45 0.75 10.35 7.16
CA CYS A 45 1.29 11.72 7.17
C CYS A 45 2.67 11.79 7.84
N ALA A 46 2.87 11.06 8.94
CA ALA A 46 4.17 10.94 9.59
C ALA A 46 5.19 10.25 8.67
N GLU A 47 4.79 9.18 7.98
CA GLU A 47 5.60 8.47 6.98
C GLU A 47 5.95 9.37 5.78
N TYR A 48 4.99 10.16 5.30
CA TYR A 48 5.18 11.12 4.21
C TYR A 48 6.25 12.15 4.56
N LEU A 49 6.14 12.79 5.72
CA LEU A 49 7.09 13.81 6.17
C LEU A 49 8.49 13.23 6.32
N LEU A 50 8.60 12.02 6.84
CA LEU A 50 9.85 11.28 7.01
C LEU A 50 10.53 11.00 5.66
N PHE A 51 9.81 10.42 4.70
CA PHE A 51 10.39 10.18 3.38
C PHE A 51 10.65 11.46 2.61
N PHE A 52 9.86 12.51 2.83
CA PHE A 52 10.09 13.80 2.21
C PHE A 52 11.42 14.42 2.68
N PHE A 53 11.69 14.46 3.99
CA PHE A 53 12.96 14.97 4.52
C PHE A 53 14.15 14.09 4.16
N HIS A 54 13.98 12.76 4.13
CA HIS A 54 15.01 11.86 3.65
C HIS A 54 15.29 12.07 2.15
N SER A 55 14.24 12.13 1.33
CA SER A 55 14.34 12.36 -0.12
C SER A 55 14.99 13.69 -0.48
N THR A 56 14.82 14.75 0.32
CA THR A 56 15.48 16.05 0.07
C THR A 56 16.99 16.01 0.27
N THR A 57 17.52 14.98 0.93
CA THR A 57 18.96 14.80 1.16
C THR A 57 19.65 14.07 -0.01
N HIS A 58 18.93 13.21 -0.73
CA HIS A 58 19.49 12.40 -1.82
C HIS A 58 19.24 13.04 -3.19
N LYS A 59 20.28 13.12 -4.04
CA LYS A 59 20.18 13.58 -5.43
C LYS A 59 20.37 12.42 -6.41
N GLY A 60 19.72 12.52 -7.57
CA GLY A 60 19.85 11.56 -8.66
C GLY A 60 18.89 10.38 -8.58
N LEU A 61 19.39 9.15 -8.77
CA LEU A 61 18.57 7.95 -8.89
C LEU A 61 17.78 7.62 -7.60
N GLU A 62 18.45 7.65 -6.45
CA GLU A 62 17.85 7.37 -5.14
C GLU A 62 16.73 8.38 -4.82
N GLY A 63 16.98 9.67 -5.08
CA GLY A 63 15.99 10.73 -4.94
C GLY A 63 14.75 10.52 -5.81
N HIS A 64 14.90 9.99 -7.03
CA HIS A 64 13.75 9.70 -7.92
C HIS A 64 12.86 8.58 -7.37
N TYR A 65 13.44 7.51 -6.83
CA TYR A 65 12.69 6.41 -6.20
C TYR A 65 11.95 6.89 -4.93
N HIS A 66 12.61 7.71 -4.11
CA HIS A 66 11.98 8.29 -2.93
C HIS A 66 10.87 9.30 -3.27
N LEU A 67 11.03 10.09 -4.34
CA LEU A 67 9.99 11.00 -4.81
C LEU A 67 8.71 10.22 -5.21
N LEU A 68 8.85 9.10 -5.92
CA LEU A 68 7.72 8.25 -6.27
C LEU A 68 7.03 7.67 -5.02
N LEU A 69 7.81 7.29 -4.00
CA LEU A 69 7.28 6.81 -2.72
C LEU A 69 6.50 7.90 -1.99
N VAL A 70 7.02 9.14 -1.95
CA VAL A 70 6.34 10.30 -1.34
C VAL A 70 5.01 10.58 -2.04
N LEU A 71 4.95 10.52 -3.38
CA LEU A 71 3.71 10.68 -4.15
C LEU A 71 2.68 9.58 -3.82
N LEU A 72 3.14 8.34 -3.65
CA LEU A 72 2.29 7.22 -3.26
C LEU A 72 1.69 7.40 -1.87
N VAL A 73 2.49 7.82 -0.88
CA VAL A 73 2.00 8.08 0.47
C VAL A 73 1.01 9.26 0.47
N ALA A 74 1.25 10.31 -0.31
CA ALA A 74 0.27 11.39 -0.48
C ALA A 74 -1.06 10.87 -1.05
N LEU A 75 -1.01 9.97 -2.04
CA LEU A 75 -2.21 9.34 -2.61
C LEU A 75 -2.94 8.48 -1.56
N CYS A 76 -2.22 7.76 -0.69
CA CYS A 76 -2.82 7.03 0.43
C CYS A 76 -3.55 7.98 1.38
N ILE A 77 -2.93 9.09 1.79
CA ILE A 77 -3.56 10.09 2.67
C ILE A 77 -4.84 10.63 2.02
N LEU A 78 -4.78 11.02 0.74
CA LEU A 78 -5.95 11.51 0.00
C LEU A 78 -7.07 10.47 -0.06
N SER A 79 -6.71 9.20 -0.29
CA SER A 79 -7.68 8.10 -0.38
C SER A 79 -8.34 7.82 0.97
N VAL A 80 -7.56 7.79 2.06
CA VAL A 80 -8.08 7.60 3.42
C VAL A 80 -8.99 8.78 3.83
N VAL A 81 -8.60 10.01 3.52
CA VAL A 81 -9.44 11.19 3.77
C VAL A 81 -10.72 11.13 2.94
N ALA A 82 -10.64 10.75 1.66
CA ALA A 82 -11.82 10.57 0.82
C ALA A 82 -12.75 9.46 1.34
N GLY A 83 -12.19 8.33 1.81
CA GLY A 83 -12.93 7.26 2.47
C GLY A 83 -13.61 7.72 3.77
N ALA A 84 -12.94 8.55 4.57
CA ALA A 84 -13.51 9.12 5.78
C ALA A 84 -14.65 10.12 5.49
N LEU A 85 -14.56 10.87 4.39
CA LEU A 85 -15.62 11.78 3.95
C LEU A 85 -16.80 11.04 3.30
N MET A 86 -16.56 9.86 2.71
CA MET A 86 -17.57 9.04 2.03
C MET A 86 -17.57 7.58 2.53
N PRO A 87 -17.88 7.34 3.83
CA PRO A 87 -17.72 6.02 4.47
C PRO A 87 -18.69 4.95 3.94
N THR A 88 -19.72 5.34 3.19
CA THR A 88 -20.71 4.41 2.60
C THR A 88 -20.35 3.97 1.18
N SER A 89 -19.25 4.48 0.62
CA SER A 89 -18.88 4.22 -0.77
C SER A 89 -17.85 3.10 -0.89
N PHE A 90 -18.29 1.92 -1.35
CA PHE A 90 -17.42 0.79 -1.67
C PHE A 90 -16.23 1.17 -2.59
N PRO A 91 -16.39 2.06 -3.60
CA PRO A 91 -15.25 2.48 -4.42
C PRO A 91 -14.17 3.24 -3.64
N ALA A 92 -14.52 4.05 -2.63
CA ALA A 92 -13.53 4.79 -1.86
C ALA A 92 -12.69 3.89 -0.96
N ASP A 93 -13.33 2.86 -0.38
CA ASP A 93 -12.63 1.84 0.40
C ASP A 93 -11.71 0.99 -0.49
N LEU A 94 -12.19 0.59 -1.67
CA LEU A 94 -11.39 -0.14 -2.66
C LEU A 94 -10.19 0.68 -3.15
N CYS A 95 -10.38 1.97 -3.45
CA CYS A 95 -9.29 2.88 -3.84
C CYS A 95 -8.25 3.02 -2.73
N SER A 96 -8.67 3.10 -1.47
CA SER A 96 -7.77 3.17 -0.32
C SER A 96 -6.95 1.89 -0.19
N GLY A 97 -7.58 0.72 -0.32
CA GLY A 97 -6.89 -0.57 -0.34
C GLY A 97 -5.86 -0.70 -1.48
N ILE A 98 -6.21 -0.24 -2.69
CA ILE A 98 -5.31 -0.22 -3.84
C ILE A 98 -4.10 0.69 -3.57
N ALA A 99 -4.33 1.91 -3.08
CA ALA A 99 -3.27 2.87 -2.79
C ALA A 99 -2.28 2.31 -1.74
N ILE A 100 -2.80 1.74 -0.64
CA ILE A 100 -1.99 1.14 0.43
C ILE A 100 -1.18 -0.05 -0.09
N THR A 101 -1.81 -0.92 -0.89
CA THR A 101 -1.12 -2.09 -1.47
C THR A 101 0.01 -1.65 -2.40
N LEU A 102 -0.26 -0.65 -3.24
CA LEU A 102 0.73 -0.12 -4.18
C LEU A 102 1.90 0.56 -3.44
N GLN A 103 1.62 1.30 -2.37
CA GLN A 103 2.64 1.91 -1.52
C GLN A 103 3.55 0.85 -0.89
N GLY A 104 2.98 -0.22 -0.30
CA GLY A 104 3.77 -1.30 0.31
C GLY A 104 4.62 -2.07 -0.70
N LEU A 105 4.07 -2.37 -1.89
CA LEU A 105 4.81 -3.02 -2.96
C LEU A 105 5.96 -2.14 -3.48
N TRP A 106 5.71 -0.84 -3.64
CA TRP A 106 6.74 0.11 -4.06
C TRP A 106 7.87 0.22 -3.04
N PHE A 107 7.56 0.21 -1.75
CA PHE A 107 8.56 0.21 -0.68
C PHE A 107 9.49 -1.01 -0.79
N TYR A 108 8.92 -2.20 -0.96
CA TYR A 108 9.69 -3.43 -1.15
C TYR A 108 10.52 -3.41 -2.43
N GLN A 109 9.93 -2.96 -3.55
CA GLN A 109 10.63 -2.85 -4.83
C GLN A 109 11.80 -1.88 -4.75
N THR A 110 11.61 -0.73 -4.08
CA THR A 110 12.64 0.30 -3.89
C THR A 110 13.80 -0.27 -3.09
N ALA A 111 13.53 -0.96 -1.97
CA ALA A 111 14.55 -1.60 -1.16
C ALA A 111 15.35 -2.65 -1.96
N PHE A 112 14.65 -3.49 -2.74
CA PHE A 112 15.29 -4.53 -3.55
C PHE A 112 16.09 -3.96 -4.74
N THR A 113 15.69 -2.82 -5.29
CA THR A 113 16.34 -2.21 -6.45
C THR A 113 17.55 -1.38 -6.04
N LEU A 114 17.46 -0.62 -4.95
CA LEU A 114 18.55 0.27 -4.49
C LEU A 114 19.59 -0.47 -3.65
N TYR A 115 19.18 -1.43 -2.82
CA TYR A 115 20.07 -2.13 -1.88
C TYR A 115 20.17 -3.63 -2.13
N GLY A 116 19.47 -4.14 -3.16
CA GLY A 116 19.48 -5.56 -3.52
C GLY A 116 20.22 -5.85 -4.83
N PRO A 117 20.11 -7.08 -5.34
CA PRO A 117 20.84 -7.53 -6.53
C PRO A 117 20.32 -6.91 -7.84
N SER A 118 19.21 -6.18 -7.82
CA SER A 118 18.60 -5.57 -9.01
C SER A 118 19.08 -4.13 -9.26
N MET A 119 20.23 -3.75 -8.71
CA MET A 119 20.79 -2.41 -8.89
C MET A 119 21.09 -2.13 -10.37
N PRO A 120 20.68 -0.96 -10.91
CA PRO A 120 20.91 -0.61 -12.31
C PRO A 120 22.40 -0.62 -12.68
N ALA A 121 22.71 -1.15 -13.87
CA ALA A 121 24.07 -1.25 -14.35
C ALA A 121 24.73 0.12 -14.45
N GLY A 122 25.85 0.29 -13.73
CA GLY A 122 26.61 1.55 -13.67
C GLY A 122 26.35 2.40 -12.43
N CYS A 123 25.45 1.99 -11.53
CA CYS A 123 25.26 2.59 -10.22
C CYS A 123 25.80 1.67 -9.11
N LYS A 124 26.37 2.27 -8.06
CA LYS A 124 26.92 1.54 -6.90
C LYS A 124 26.59 2.29 -5.62
N LEU A 125 26.45 1.53 -4.54
CA LEU A 125 26.33 2.06 -3.19
C LEU A 125 27.73 2.35 -2.65
N GLU A 126 28.07 3.61 -2.45
CA GLU A 126 29.36 4.05 -1.93
C GLU A 126 29.12 4.94 -0.69
N ALA A 127 29.65 4.53 0.46
CA ALA A 127 29.52 5.25 1.73
C ALA A 127 28.08 5.66 2.11
N ASN A 128 27.10 4.77 1.90
CA ASN A 128 25.65 4.99 2.12
C ASN A 128 24.95 5.95 1.13
N GLU A 129 25.60 6.34 0.04
CA GLU A 129 24.96 7.10 -1.05
C GLU A 129 25.03 6.34 -2.36
N ILE A 130 23.96 6.40 -3.17
CA ILE A 130 23.92 5.74 -4.47
C ILE A 130 24.50 6.66 -5.53
N THR A 131 25.69 6.32 -5.99
CA THR A 131 26.41 7.07 -7.03
C THR A 131 26.40 6.31 -8.34
N CYS A 132 26.00 7.00 -9.42
CA CYS A 132 26.03 6.47 -10.78
C CYS A 132 27.24 7.01 -11.56
N SER A 133 27.91 6.14 -12.31
CA SER A 133 29.16 6.49 -13.03
C SER A 133 28.98 7.54 -14.14
N SER A 134 27.76 7.73 -14.65
CA SER A 134 27.44 8.71 -15.68
C SER A 134 25.95 9.07 -15.62
N HIS A 135 25.61 10.28 -16.06
CA HIS A 135 24.24 10.77 -16.18
C HIS A 135 23.35 9.86 -17.06
N VAL A 136 23.93 9.17 -18.06
CA VAL A 136 23.19 8.22 -18.90
C VAL A 136 22.69 7.02 -18.08
N HIS A 137 23.51 6.50 -17.16
CA HIS A 137 23.12 5.40 -16.28
C HIS A 137 22.06 5.82 -15.27
N GLU A 138 22.12 7.08 -14.81
CA GLU A 138 21.10 7.66 -13.93
C GLU A 138 19.74 7.75 -14.63
N VAL A 139 19.68 8.29 -15.85
CA VAL A 139 18.44 8.37 -16.64
C VAL A 139 17.88 6.99 -16.94
N HIS A 140 18.73 6.00 -17.25
CA HIS A 140 18.29 4.62 -17.43
C HIS A 140 17.69 4.02 -16.15
N GLY A 141 18.30 4.29 -14.99
CA GLY A 141 17.74 3.87 -13.70
C GLY A 141 16.40 4.53 -13.40
N GLN A 142 16.25 5.82 -13.70
CA GLN A 142 14.97 6.54 -13.53
C GLN A 142 13.88 6.00 -14.47
N LEU A 143 14.24 5.68 -15.71
CA LEU A 143 13.32 5.04 -16.66
C LEU A 143 12.89 3.65 -16.17
N LEU A 144 13.83 2.85 -15.66
CA LEU A 144 13.52 1.55 -15.07
C LEU A 144 12.55 1.69 -13.89
N ALA A 145 12.75 2.69 -13.03
CA ALA A 145 11.84 3.00 -11.93
C ALA A 145 10.41 3.26 -12.43
N ASN A 146 10.26 4.08 -13.47
CA ASN A 146 8.96 4.38 -14.05
C ASN A 146 8.30 3.12 -14.62
N VAL A 147 9.06 2.28 -15.34
CA VAL A 147 8.53 1.01 -15.88
C VAL A 147 8.11 0.06 -14.76
N GLN A 148 8.90 -0.08 -13.70
CA GLN A 148 8.56 -0.88 -12.51
C GLN A 148 7.27 -0.36 -11.86
N MET A 149 7.13 0.96 -11.73
CA MET A 149 5.96 1.59 -11.15
C MET A 149 4.69 1.31 -11.97
N PHE A 150 4.74 1.52 -13.29
CA PHE A 150 3.61 1.20 -14.17
C PHE A 150 3.28 -0.30 -14.16
N GLY A 151 4.29 -1.17 -14.08
CA GLY A 151 4.11 -2.61 -13.95
C GLY A 151 3.38 -3.00 -12.67
N LEU A 152 3.76 -2.41 -11.53
CA LEU A 152 3.10 -2.64 -10.25
C LEU A 152 1.66 -2.13 -10.24
N VAL A 153 1.41 -0.93 -10.80
CA VAL A 153 0.06 -0.41 -10.99
C VAL A 153 -0.79 -1.40 -11.77
N PHE A 154 -0.31 -1.85 -12.94
CA PHE A 154 -1.02 -2.82 -13.77
C PHE A 154 -1.29 -4.13 -13.02
N LEU A 155 -0.31 -4.67 -12.30
CA LEU A 155 -0.45 -5.91 -11.52
C LEU A 155 -1.52 -5.77 -10.45
N VAL A 156 -1.53 -4.67 -9.70
CA VAL A 156 -2.55 -4.42 -8.67
C VAL A 156 -3.94 -4.31 -9.29
N PHE A 157 -4.09 -3.57 -10.39
CA PHE A 157 -5.37 -3.47 -11.11
C PHE A 157 -5.87 -4.83 -11.61
N VAL A 158 -5.00 -5.65 -12.21
CA VAL A 158 -5.35 -7.00 -12.65
C VAL A 158 -5.73 -7.89 -11.45
N GLY A 159 -5.02 -7.78 -10.33
CA GLY A 159 -5.35 -8.50 -9.09
C GLY A 159 -6.73 -8.11 -8.54
N VAL A 160 -7.07 -6.82 -8.55
CA VAL A 160 -8.39 -6.32 -8.13
C VAL A 160 -9.48 -6.83 -9.05
N VAL A 161 -9.32 -6.66 -10.37
CA VAL A 161 -10.32 -7.15 -11.34
C VAL A 161 -10.45 -8.68 -11.25
N GLY A 162 -9.34 -9.40 -11.14
CA GLY A 162 -9.31 -10.86 -11.01
C GLY A 162 -10.01 -11.35 -9.74
N SER A 163 -9.78 -10.69 -8.61
CA SER A 163 -10.45 -11.02 -7.33
C SER A 163 -11.94 -10.70 -7.37
N TYR A 164 -12.35 -9.61 -8.03
CA TYR A 164 -13.76 -9.28 -8.24
C TYR A 164 -14.46 -10.34 -9.12
N VAL A 165 -13.86 -10.71 -10.25
CA VAL A 165 -14.38 -11.76 -11.15
C VAL A 165 -14.42 -13.12 -10.44
N TYR A 166 -13.42 -13.43 -9.61
CA TYR A 166 -13.40 -14.66 -8.83
C TYR A 166 -14.51 -14.70 -7.76
N ALA A 167 -14.73 -13.58 -7.06
CA ALA A 167 -15.79 -13.44 -6.07
C ALA A 167 -17.18 -13.56 -6.71
N ASP A 168 -17.38 -12.99 -7.89
CA ASP A 168 -18.62 -13.09 -8.65
C ASP A 168 -18.90 -14.54 -9.07
N LYS A 169 -17.93 -15.22 -9.70
CA LYS A 169 -18.06 -16.64 -10.07
C LYS A 169 -18.31 -17.55 -8.87
N ARG A 170 -17.70 -17.27 -7.73
CA ARG A 170 -17.93 -18.03 -6.48
C ARG A 170 -19.33 -17.80 -5.94
N SER A 171 -19.81 -16.56 -5.97
CA SER A 171 -21.16 -16.18 -5.54
C SER A 171 -22.21 -16.82 -6.44
N GLU A 172 -21.98 -16.83 -7.76
CA GLU A 172 -22.81 -17.52 -8.73
C GLU A 172 -22.82 -19.03 -8.48
N LYS A 173 -21.66 -19.67 -8.32
CA LYS A 173 -21.57 -21.12 -8.00
C LYS A 173 -22.26 -21.48 -6.69
N ALA A 174 -22.13 -20.65 -5.64
CA ALA A 174 -22.84 -20.84 -4.38
C ALA A 174 -24.36 -20.70 -4.55
N ARG A 175 -24.81 -19.71 -5.34
CA ARG A 175 -26.23 -19.52 -5.67
C ARG A 175 -26.80 -20.69 -6.49
N TYR A 176 -26.07 -21.19 -7.50
CA TYR A 176 -26.43 -22.40 -8.24
C TYR A 176 -26.47 -23.64 -7.34
N GLY A 177 -25.51 -23.80 -6.42
CA GLY A 177 -25.51 -24.88 -5.44
C GLY A 177 -26.76 -24.86 -4.55
N VAL A 178 -27.14 -23.68 -4.03
CA VAL A 178 -28.37 -23.51 -3.23
C VAL A 178 -29.64 -23.80 -4.03
N ILE A 179 -29.71 -23.37 -5.28
CA ILE A 179 -30.87 -23.65 -6.16
C ILE A 179 -30.94 -25.14 -6.51
N HIS A 180 -29.80 -25.78 -6.79
CA HIS A 180 -29.75 -27.19 -7.20
C HIS A 180 -29.80 -28.18 -6.02
N MET A 181 -29.70 -27.70 -4.78
CA MET A 181 -30.02 -28.43 -3.54
C MET A 181 -31.52 -28.32 -3.18
N LYS A 182 -32.28 -27.45 -3.87
CA LYS A 182 -33.75 -27.45 -3.87
C LYS A 182 -34.31 -28.05 -5.17
N PRO A 183 -34.27 -29.39 -5.34
CA PRO A 183 -35.30 -30.04 -6.15
C PRO A 183 -35.89 -31.28 -5.45
N LEU A 184 -37.23 -31.28 -5.32
CA LEU A 184 -38.14 -32.37 -4.94
C LEU A 184 -38.15 -32.86 -3.48
N ASP A 185 -38.61 -32.01 -2.55
CA ASP A 185 -39.59 -32.47 -1.55
C ASP A 185 -40.95 -31.87 -1.93
N GLY A 186 -41.45 -32.33 -3.08
CA GLY A 186 -42.82 -32.07 -3.49
C GLY A 186 -43.76 -33.04 -2.77
N PHE A 187 -44.81 -32.47 -2.18
CA PHE A 187 -46.16 -33.03 -2.26
C PHE A 187 -46.37 -34.44 -1.64
N HIS A 188 -46.69 -34.49 -0.35
CA HIS A 188 -47.85 -35.26 0.10
C HIS A 188 -48.36 -34.84 1.49
N GLU A 189 -49.69 -34.70 1.60
CA GLU A 189 -50.53 -34.87 2.81
C GLU A 189 -50.57 -33.67 3.79
N GLN A 190 -51.72 -33.13 4.24
CA GLN A 190 -53.07 -33.70 4.41
C GLN A 190 -54.18 -32.64 4.21
N LEU A 191 -55.21 -33.04 3.47
CA LEU A 191 -56.59 -32.55 3.55
C LEU A 191 -57.46 -33.75 3.95
#